data_AF-A0A382J461-F1
#
_entry.id   AF-A0A382J461-F1
#
_cell.length_a   1.000
_cell.length_b   1.000
_cell.length_c   1.000
_cell.angle_alpha   90.00
_cell.angle_beta   90.00
_cell.angle_gamma   90.00
#
_symmetry.space_group_name_H-M   'P 1'
#
loop_
_entity.id
_entity.type
_entity.pdbx_description
1 polymer ?
#
loop_
_entity_poly.entity_id
_entity_poly.type
_entity_poly.pdbx_seq_one_letter_code
_entity_poly.pdbx_strand_id
1 'polypeptide(L)'
;MIAKPEDICLEIESTLIQSRLYSNRSRGEGNAPTWRISPEPYYLSSEEILFFNDLGPHLLKFYTTLNRFYADSVKGKLPLWFAQYLDAGKPDDLVTYSRMKRIRGDLPGIIRPDIIVTEKGFSVTELDSVPGGFGLTARLMDLYSGRGDTVVGMDKGGIPDAFYKMAESVAGEKSCVVAIVVSDEARDYWGEMSDLAHQLNGRNFPVFALRPQ
;
A
#
# COMPACT_ATOMS: atom_id res chain seq x y z
N MET A 1 -21.39 16.56 23.81
CA MET A 1 -20.17 17.28 24.24
C MET A 1 -19.16 17.06 23.12
N ILE A 2 -18.68 18.12 22.46
CA ILE A 2 -17.69 17.97 21.38
C ILE A 2 -16.37 17.59 22.05
N ALA A 3 -15.78 16.45 21.67
CA ALA A 3 -14.49 16.00 22.20
C ALA A 3 -13.40 17.03 21.83
N LYS A 4 -12.47 17.30 22.74
CA LYS A 4 -11.37 18.23 22.44
C LYS A 4 -10.39 17.56 21.47
N PRO A 5 -9.80 18.30 20.51
CA PRO A 5 -8.85 17.75 19.55
C PRO A 5 -7.72 16.92 20.19
N GLU A 6 -7.23 17.34 21.36
CA GLU A 6 -6.17 16.64 22.09
C GLU A 6 -6.63 15.26 22.57
N ASP A 7 -7.87 15.15 23.06
CA ASP A 7 -8.45 13.88 23.51
C ASP A 7 -8.59 12.91 22.33
N ILE A 8 -8.96 13.43 21.14
CA ILE A 8 -9.05 12.65 19.90
C ILE A 8 -7.69 12.09 19.51
N CYS A 9 -6.66 12.94 19.48
CA CYS A 9 -5.32 12.52 19.12
C CYS A 9 -4.77 11.46 20.09
N LEU A 10 -5.03 11.60 21.40
CA LEU A 10 -4.61 10.62 22.41
C LEU A 10 -5.32 9.27 22.25
N GLU A 11 -6.59 9.27 21.87
CA GLU A 11 -7.36 8.06 21.60
C GLU A 11 -6.83 7.32 20.35
N ILE A 12 -6.60 8.06 19.26
CA ILE A 12 -5.99 7.52 18.03
C ILE A 12 -4.60 6.98 18.35
N GLU A 13 -3.76 7.74 19.05
CA GLU A 13 -2.42 7.34 19.46
C GLU A 13 -2.46 6.03 20.25
N SER A 14 -3.29 5.97 21.29
CA SER A 14 -3.43 4.80 22.16
C SER A 14 -3.82 3.56 21.36
N THR A 15 -4.75 3.72 20.41
CA THR A 15 -5.21 2.61 19.56
C THR A 15 -4.14 2.13 18.59
N LEU A 16 -3.38 3.05 17.98
CA LEU A 16 -2.28 2.70 17.08
C LEU A 16 -1.12 2.03 17.83
N ILE A 17 -0.82 2.44 19.07
CA ILE A 17 0.17 1.77 19.93
C ILE A 17 -0.26 0.33 20.22
N GLN A 18 -1.53 0.11 20.56
CA GLN A 18 -2.07 -1.23 20.82
C GLN A 18 -1.97 -2.13 19.58
N SER A 19 -2.25 -1.58 18.39
CA SER A 19 -2.05 -2.26 17.10
C SER A 19 -0.57 -2.38 16.68
N ARG A 20 0.39 -1.86 17.47
CA ARG A 20 1.83 -1.81 17.15
C ARG A 20 2.16 -1.05 15.86
N LEU A 21 1.31 -0.12 15.47
CA LEU A 21 1.45 0.73 14.29
C LEU A 21 2.07 2.10 14.59
N TYR A 22 2.24 2.43 15.86
CA TYR A 22 2.80 3.70 16.32
C TYR A 22 3.69 3.49 17.55
N SER A 23 4.71 4.34 17.70
CA SER A 23 5.55 4.44 18.91
C SER A 23 5.60 5.88 19.41
N ASN A 24 5.43 6.05 20.73
CA ASN A 24 5.67 7.32 21.42
C ASN A 24 7.15 7.51 21.83
N ARG A 25 8.00 6.51 21.61
CA ARG A 25 9.43 6.58 21.87
C ARG A 25 10.18 7.04 20.63
N SER A 26 11.23 7.84 20.85
CA SER A 26 12.16 8.29 19.82
C SER A 26 12.60 7.13 18.92
N ARG A 27 12.70 7.41 17.62
CA ARG A 27 13.03 6.44 16.56
C ARG A 27 14.32 5.68 16.93
N GLY A 28 14.18 4.41 17.24
CA GLY A 28 15.27 3.43 17.34
C GLY A 28 15.03 2.35 16.30
N GLU A 29 16.08 1.66 15.85
CA GLU A 29 15.95 0.59 14.86
C GLU A 29 14.95 -0.48 15.32
N GLY A 30 13.93 -0.75 14.49
CA GLY A 30 12.88 -1.71 14.77
C GLY A 30 11.72 -1.20 15.67
N ASN A 31 11.66 0.08 16.01
CA ASN A 31 10.50 0.69 16.65
C ASN A 31 9.45 1.12 15.60
N ALA A 32 8.17 1.06 15.98
CA ALA A 32 7.07 1.57 15.17
C ALA A 32 7.26 3.07 14.84
N PRO A 33 6.67 3.57 13.73
CA PRO A 33 6.84 4.96 13.34
C PRO A 33 6.26 5.94 14.37
N THR A 34 6.78 7.17 14.37
CA THR A 34 6.30 8.29 15.21
C THR A 34 6.05 9.51 14.33
N TRP A 35 4.90 10.17 14.50
CA TRP A 35 4.50 11.33 13.72
C TRP A 35 3.43 12.15 14.48
N ARG A 36 3.09 13.33 13.96
CA ARG A 36 1.99 14.13 14.52
C ARG A 36 0.65 13.59 14.03
N ILE A 37 -0.19 13.16 14.97
CA ILE A 37 -1.53 12.66 14.67
C ILE A 37 -2.49 13.85 14.50
N SER A 38 -3.30 13.80 13.45
CA SER A 38 -4.37 14.76 13.21
C SER A 38 -5.66 14.31 13.91
N PRO A 39 -6.42 15.22 14.54
CA PRO A 39 -7.72 14.89 15.13
C PRO A 39 -8.80 14.63 14.07
N GLU A 40 -8.55 15.01 12.82
CA GLU A 40 -9.48 14.90 11.70
C GLU A 40 -8.79 14.38 10.43
N PRO A 41 -9.53 13.73 9.51
CA PRO A 41 -8.98 13.31 8.23
C PRO A 41 -8.72 14.51 7.29
N TYR A 42 -7.98 14.26 6.21
CA TYR A 42 -7.86 15.22 5.12
C TYR A 42 -9.12 15.18 4.25
N TYR A 43 -9.83 16.30 4.16
CA TYR A 43 -11.06 16.39 3.37
C TYR A 43 -10.76 16.54 1.88
N LEU A 44 -11.50 15.80 1.06
CA LEU A 44 -11.46 15.86 -0.40
C LEU A 44 -12.80 16.34 -0.95
N SER A 45 -12.76 17.19 -1.98
CA SER A 45 -13.96 17.55 -2.75
C SER A 45 -14.40 16.39 -3.64
N SER A 46 -15.65 16.45 -4.13
CA SER A 46 -16.17 15.45 -5.07
C SER A 46 -15.33 15.39 -6.37
N GLU A 47 -14.85 16.55 -6.85
CA GLU A 47 -14.00 16.66 -8.03
C GLU A 47 -12.63 16.00 -7.80
N GLU A 48 -12.03 16.19 -6.61
CA GLU A 48 -10.76 15.55 -6.24
C GLU A 48 -10.91 14.04 -6.13
N ILE A 49 -12.03 13.55 -5.57
CA ILE A 49 -12.35 12.12 -5.51
C ILE A 49 -12.47 11.54 -6.92
N LEU A 50 -13.15 12.23 -7.85
CA LEU A 50 -13.25 11.80 -9.25
C LEU A 50 -11.87 11.75 -9.92
N PHE A 51 -11.03 12.75 -9.68
CA PHE A 51 -9.66 12.77 -10.18
C PHE A 51 -8.86 11.54 -9.72
N PHE A 52 -8.85 11.22 -8.42
CA PHE A 52 -8.10 10.06 -7.92
C PHE A 52 -8.66 8.72 -8.43
N ASN A 53 -9.98 8.61 -8.58
CA ASN A 53 -10.61 7.42 -9.17
C ASN A 53 -10.18 7.20 -10.64
N ASP A 54 -10.04 8.27 -11.43
CA ASP A 54 -9.58 8.21 -12.82
C ASP A 54 -8.07 7.96 -12.91
N LEU A 55 -7.29 8.51 -11.97
CA LEU A 55 -5.84 8.35 -11.94
C LEU A 55 -5.40 6.88 -11.78
N GLY A 56 -6.09 6.09 -10.96
CA GLY A 56 -5.72 4.69 -10.68
C GLY A 56 -5.54 3.82 -11.94
N PRO A 57 -6.55 3.71 -12.83
CA PRO A 57 -6.43 3.00 -14.10
C PRO A 57 -5.32 3.53 -15.02
N HIS A 58 -5.08 4.84 -15.03
CA HIS A 58 -3.97 5.44 -15.79
C HIS A 58 -2.61 4.97 -15.28
N LEU A 59 -2.41 4.93 -13.96
CA LEU A 59 -1.18 4.43 -13.36
C LEU A 59 -0.97 2.94 -13.63
N LEU A 60 -2.03 2.13 -13.54
CA LEU A 60 -1.95 0.70 -13.87
C LEU A 60 -1.54 0.49 -15.33
N LYS A 61 -2.11 1.26 -16.26
CA LYS A 61 -1.74 1.22 -17.68
C LYS A 61 -0.29 1.66 -17.92
N PHE A 62 0.17 2.65 -17.16
CA PHE A 62 1.56 3.10 -17.20
C PHE A 62 2.52 1.97 -16.79
N TYR A 63 2.32 1.34 -15.63
CA TYR A 63 3.12 0.19 -15.18
C TYR A 63 3.08 -0.99 -16.15
N THR A 64 1.88 -1.31 -16.68
CA THR A 64 1.71 -2.35 -17.71
C THR A 64 2.59 -2.08 -18.93
N THR A 65 2.63 -0.82 -19.36
CA THR A 65 3.41 -0.40 -20.53
C THR A 65 4.91 -0.45 -20.24
N LEU A 66 5.35 0.01 -19.07
CA LEU A 66 6.75 -0.06 -18.65
C LEU A 66 7.26 -1.49 -18.59
N ASN A 67 6.49 -2.41 -18.01
CA ASN A 67 6.88 -3.82 -17.93
C ASN A 67 7.00 -4.46 -19.32
N ARG A 68 6.08 -4.14 -20.24
CA ARG A 68 6.19 -4.55 -21.65
C ARG A 68 7.44 -3.97 -22.31
N PHE A 69 7.73 -2.68 -22.09
CA PHE A 69 8.89 -2.02 -22.67
C PHE A 69 10.20 -2.64 -22.20
N TYR A 70 10.30 -2.97 -20.91
CA TYR A 70 11.43 -3.73 -20.37
C TYR A 70 11.58 -5.09 -21.10
N ALA A 71 10.51 -5.88 -21.18
CA ALA A 71 10.55 -7.18 -21.83
C ALA A 71 10.87 -7.13 -23.33
N ASP A 72 10.42 -6.09 -24.04
CA ASP A 72 10.72 -5.89 -25.46
C ASP A 72 12.13 -5.35 -25.68
N SER A 73 12.65 -4.51 -24.78
CA SER A 73 14.05 -4.07 -24.77
C SER A 73 15.01 -5.25 -24.57
N VAL A 74 14.73 -6.14 -23.61
CA VAL A 74 15.51 -7.38 -23.38
C VAL A 74 15.55 -8.28 -24.62
N LYS A 75 14.49 -8.29 -25.44
CA LYS A 75 14.41 -9.06 -26.69
C LYS A 75 15.00 -8.33 -27.91
N GLY A 76 15.54 -7.12 -27.74
CA GLY A 76 16.06 -6.30 -28.84
C GLY A 76 14.99 -5.70 -29.76
N LYS A 77 13.72 -5.67 -29.33
CA LYS A 77 12.61 -5.04 -30.10
C LYS A 77 12.48 -3.54 -29.82
N LEU A 78 13.01 -3.09 -28.69
CA LEU A 78 13.19 -1.69 -28.32
C LEU A 78 14.69 -1.44 -28.05
N PRO A 79 15.15 -0.17 -28.00
CA PRO A 79 16.53 0.15 -27.65
C PRO A 79 16.98 -0.53 -26.36
N LEU A 80 18.20 -1.08 -26.36
CA LEU A 80 18.72 -1.87 -25.23
C LEU A 80 18.93 -1.05 -23.96
N TRP A 81 19.08 0.28 -24.07
CA TRP A 81 19.35 1.14 -22.93
C TRP A 81 18.23 1.10 -21.88
N PHE A 82 16.97 0.84 -22.27
CA PHE A 82 15.86 0.71 -21.31
C PHE A 82 16.09 -0.43 -20.32
N ALA A 83 16.37 -1.63 -20.83
CA ALA A 83 16.70 -2.78 -19.99
C ALA A 83 17.99 -2.54 -19.22
N GLN A 84 19.04 -2.04 -19.88
CA GLN A 84 20.33 -1.76 -19.22
C GLN A 84 20.20 -0.78 -18.06
N TYR A 85 19.41 0.29 -18.21
CA TYR A 85 19.17 1.27 -17.16
C TYR A 85 18.40 0.65 -15.99
N LEU A 86 17.36 -0.13 -16.26
CA LEU A 86 16.56 -0.77 -15.22
C LEU A 86 17.29 -1.93 -14.53
N ASP A 87 18.26 -2.56 -15.18
CA ASP A 87 19.07 -3.64 -14.60
C ASP A 87 20.28 -3.10 -13.83
N ALA A 88 20.66 -1.84 -14.03
CA ALA A 88 21.84 -1.25 -13.41
C ALA A 88 21.77 -1.34 -11.87
N GLY A 89 22.81 -1.92 -11.27
CA GLY A 89 22.93 -2.08 -9.81
C GLY A 89 22.16 -3.26 -9.22
N LYS A 90 21.38 -4.00 -10.01
CA LYS A 90 20.70 -5.22 -9.54
C LYS A 90 21.64 -6.43 -9.61
N PRO A 91 21.57 -7.34 -8.61
CA PRO A 91 22.22 -8.64 -8.70
C PRO A 91 21.76 -9.47 -9.93
N ASP A 92 22.66 -10.26 -10.51
CA ASP A 92 22.41 -11.04 -11.72
C ASP A 92 21.27 -12.07 -11.54
N ASP A 93 21.17 -12.65 -10.35
CA ASP A 93 20.10 -13.57 -9.99
C ASP A 93 18.74 -12.87 -9.96
N LEU A 94 18.63 -11.68 -9.36
CA LEU A 94 17.41 -10.87 -9.37
C LEU A 94 16.97 -10.51 -10.80
N VAL A 95 17.91 -10.08 -11.65
CA VAL A 95 17.64 -9.81 -13.07
C VAL A 95 17.16 -11.07 -13.78
N THR A 96 17.80 -12.21 -13.53
CA THR A 96 17.41 -13.51 -14.11
C THR A 96 16.00 -13.92 -13.68
N TYR A 97 15.68 -13.84 -12.39
CA TYR A 97 14.36 -14.17 -11.84
C TYR A 97 13.26 -13.29 -12.44
N SER A 98 13.48 -11.97 -12.51
CA SER A 98 12.49 -11.03 -13.05
C SER A 98 12.10 -11.30 -14.50
N ARG A 99 12.98 -11.94 -15.29
CA ARG A 99 12.75 -12.27 -16.70
C ARG A 99 12.08 -13.63 -16.92
N MET A 100 11.94 -14.45 -15.87
CA MET A 100 11.33 -15.78 -15.97
C MET A 100 9.88 -15.68 -16.47
N LYS A 101 9.44 -16.65 -17.30
CA LYS A 101 8.09 -16.65 -17.88
C LYS A 101 6.98 -16.51 -16.83
N ARG A 102 7.18 -17.08 -15.64
CA ARG A 102 6.23 -17.04 -14.53
C ARG A 102 6.11 -15.67 -13.86
N ILE A 103 7.15 -14.83 -13.91
CA ILE A 103 7.23 -13.57 -13.14
C ILE A 103 7.18 -12.34 -14.06
N ARG A 104 7.72 -12.43 -15.28
CA ARG A 104 7.90 -11.28 -16.19
C ARG A 104 6.61 -10.54 -16.58
N GLY A 105 5.45 -11.15 -16.35
CA GLY A 105 4.15 -10.54 -16.63
C GLY A 105 3.49 -9.92 -15.41
N ASP A 106 4.04 -10.16 -14.22
CA ASP A 106 3.44 -9.74 -12.97
C ASP A 106 3.53 -8.21 -12.83
N LEU A 107 2.47 -7.64 -12.29
CA LEU A 107 2.37 -6.22 -12.00
C LEU A 107 2.14 -6.03 -10.50
N PRO A 108 2.50 -4.85 -9.96
CA PRO A 108 2.20 -4.52 -8.57
C PRO A 108 0.71 -4.62 -8.30
N GLY A 109 0.33 -5.35 -7.25
CA GLY A 109 -1.06 -5.44 -6.82
C GLY A 109 -1.55 -4.17 -6.11
N ILE A 110 -0.64 -3.40 -5.52
CA ILE A 110 -0.88 -2.11 -4.87
C ILE A 110 0.06 -1.09 -5.51
N ILE A 111 -0.49 0.07 -5.87
CA ILE A 111 0.25 1.20 -6.42
C ILE A 111 0.02 2.38 -5.48
N ARG A 112 1.10 3.01 -5.02
CA ARG A 112 1.05 4.23 -4.22
C ARG A 112 1.69 5.38 -5.00
N PRO A 113 0.88 6.28 -5.57
CA PRO A 113 1.40 7.53 -6.11
C PRO A 113 1.58 8.54 -4.99
N ASP A 114 2.76 9.15 -4.93
CA ASP A 114 2.97 10.34 -4.11
C ASP A 114 2.57 11.57 -4.92
N ILE A 115 1.67 12.36 -4.35
CA ILE A 115 0.98 13.44 -5.05
C ILE A 115 1.08 14.72 -4.24
N ILE A 116 1.54 15.77 -4.89
CA ILE A 116 1.62 17.12 -4.32
C ILE A 116 0.44 17.95 -4.82
N VAL A 117 -0.20 18.66 -3.88
CA VAL A 117 -1.22 19.67 -4.17
C VAL A 117 -0.54 20.95 -4.61
N THR A 118 -0.93 21.48 -5.77
CA THR A 118 -0.43 22.75 -6.32
C THR A 118 -1.59 23.70 -6.64
N GLU A 119 -1.28 24.97 -6.91
CA GLU A 119 -2.28 25.97 -7.33
C GLU A 119 -3.07 25.57 -8.58
N LYS A 120 -2.50 24.69 -9.43
CA LYS A 120 -3.09 24.24 -10.70
C LYS A 120 -3.70 22.83 -10.62
N GLY A 121 -3.74 22.24 -9.43
CA GLY A 121 -4.19 20.87 -9.21
C GLY A 121 -3.07 19.95 -8.73
N PHE A 122 -3.21 18.66 -9.00
CA PHE A 122 -2.33 17.62 -8.46
C PHE A 122 -1.15 17.31 -9.40
N SER A 123 0.02 17.04 -8.81
CA SER A 123 1.21 16.58 -9.53
C SER A 123 1.75 15.29 -8.90
N VAL A 124 1.93 14.25 -9.71
CA VAL A 124 2.56 12.99 -9.27
C VAL A 124 4.07 13.21 -9.23
N THR A 125 4.70 12.92 -8.09
CA THR A 125 6.15 13.07 -7.89
C THR A 125 6.88 11.74 -7.88
N GLU A 126 6.25 10.70 -7.33
CA GLU A 126 6.83 9.37 -7.21
C GLU A 126 5.74 8.32 -7.42
N LEU A 127 6.15 7.15 -7.93
CA LEU A 127 5.30 5.99 -8.09
C LEU A 127 5.97 4.78 -7.44
N ASP A 128 5.42 4.35 -6.32
CA ASP A 128 5.90 3.20 -5.57
C ASP A 128 5.06 1.95 -5.90
N SER A 129 5.78 0.90 -6.30
CA SER A 129 5.25 -0.41 -6.69
C SER A 129 5.44 -1.51 -5.64
N VAL A 130 6.15 -1.21 -4.54
CA VAL A 130 6.23 -2.08 -3.36
C VAL A 130 5.97 -1.23 -2.11
N PRO A 131 4.80 -0.58 -2.01
CA PRO A 131 4.59 0.40 -0.98
C PRO A 131 4.29 -0.23 0.38
N GLY A 132 4.89 0.33 1.43
CA GLY A 132 4.39 0.17 2.79
C GLY A 132 3.36 1.25 3.17
N GLY A 133 2.94 1.24 4.42
CA GLY A 133 2.09 2.25 5.04
C GLY A 133 0.59 2.11 4.75
N PHE A 134 0.17 1.31 3.76
CA PHE A 134 -1.24 1.14 3.43
C PHE A 134 -2.03 0.39 4.51
N GLY A 135 -1.39 -0.48 5.30
CA GLY A 135 -2.03 -1.13 6.43
C GLY A 135 -2.24 -0.14 7.59
N LEU A 136 -1.26 0.73 7.84
CA LEU A 136 -1.43 1.86 8.75
C LEU A 136 -2.54 2.82 8.27
N THR A 137 -2.57 3.15 6.98
CA THR A 137 -3.64 3.97 6.38
C THR A 137 -5.00 3.31 6.59
N ALA A 138 -5.11 2.00 6.36
CA ALA A 138 -6.35 1.25 6.60
C ALA A 138 -6.83 1.39 8.05
N ARG A 139 -5.91 1.32 9.02
CA ARG A 139 -6.25 1.51 10.44
C ARG A 139 -6.71 2.94 10.74
N LEU A 140 -6.06 3.95 10.18
CA LEU A 140 -6.50 5.34 10.31
C LEU A 140 -7.88 5.56 9.70
N MET A 141 -8.16 4.97 8.53
CA MET A 141 -9.48 5.04 7.90
C MET A 141 -10.57 4.46 8.79
N ASP A 142 -10.32 3.31 9.44
CA ASP A 142 -11.23 2.69 10.41
C ASP A 142 -11.46 3.59 11.63
N LEU A 143 -10.40 4.18 12.18
CA LEU A 143 -10.48 5.08 13.33
C LEU A 143 -11.27 6.35 13.02
N TYR A 144 -11.01 7.04 11.91
CA TYR A 144 -11.77 8.24 11.54
C TYR A 144 -13.22 7.88 11.20
N SER A 145 -13.45 6.79 10.45
CA SER A 145 -14.81 6.36 10.11
C SER A 145 -15.65 5.99 11.34
N GLY A 146 -15.05 5.33 12.34
CA GLY A 146 -15.71 5.02 13.62
C GLY A 146 -16.14 6.25 14.42
N ARG A 147 -15.61 7.43 14.10
CA ARG A 147 -15.97 8.72 14.71
C ARG A 147 -17.06 9.47 13.95
N GLY A 148 -17.56 8.89 12.86
CA GLY A 148 -18.61 9.46 12.03
C GLY A 148 -18.10 10.22 10.80
N ASP A 149 -16.78 10.24 10.56
CA ASP A 149 -16.25 10.82 9.33
C ASP A 149 -16.57 9.94 8.13
N THR A 150 -16.89 10.58 7.00
CA THR A 150 -17.05 9.87 5.73
C THR A 150 -15.68 9.68 5.08
N VAL A 151 -15.18 8.45 5.10
CA VAL A 151 -13.88 8.10 4.52
C VAL A 151 -14.06 7.39 3.19
N VAL A 152 -13.38 7.87 2.15
CA VAL A 152 -13.48 7.37 0.78
C VAL A 152 -13.15 5.87 0.71
N GLY A 153 -14.05 5.10 0.10
CA GLY A 153 -13.88 3.66 -0.12
C GLY A 153 -14.28 2.77 1.07
N MET A 154 -14.61 3.33 2.24
CA MET A 154 -15.06 2.54 3.39
C MET A 154 -16.40 1.83 3.12
N ASP A 155 -17.27 2.42 2.31
CA ASP A 155 -18.52 1.82 1.80
C ASP A 155 -18.29 0.51 1.02
N LYS A 156 -17.08 0.31 0.50
CA LYS A 156 -16.65 -0.88 -0.25
C LYS A 156 -15.73 -1.80 0.57
N GLY A 157 -15.62 -1.56 1.87
CA GLY A 157 -14.75 -2.29 2.80
C GLY A 157 -13.33 -1.73 2.92
N GLY A 158 -13.03 -0.59 2.29
CA GLY A 158 -11.73 0.08 2.38
C GLY A 158 -10.57 -0.73 1.79
N ILE A 159 -9.35 -0.37 2.23
CA ILE A 159 -8.11 -1.04 1.79
C ILE A 159 -8.11 -2.55 2.09
N PRO A 160 -8.59 -3.05 3.26
CA PRO A 160 -8.56 -4.48 3.54
C PRO A 160 -9.32 -5.32 2.50
N ASP A 161 -10.58 -4.96 2.21
CA ASP A 161 -11.38 -5.71 1.23
C ASP A 161 -10.80 -5.60 -0.19
N ALA A 162 -10.23 -4.45 -0.55
CA ALA A 162 -9.53 -4.28 -1.82
C ALA A 162 -8.29 -5.18 -1.91
N PHE A 163 -7.52 -5.30 -0.83
CA PHE A 163 -6.37 -6.18 -0.73
C PHE A 163 -6.76 -7.65 -0.93
N TYR A 164 -7.82 -8.10 -0.25
CA TYR A 164 -8.26 -9.49 -0.38
C TYR A 164 -8.79 -9.79 -1.80
N LYS A 165 -9.58 -8.90 -2.40
CA LYS A 165 -10.05 -9.02 -3.80
C LYS A 165 -8.89 -9.05 -4.79
N MET A 166 -7.85 -8.25 -4.55
CA MET A 166 -6.61 -8.30 -5.33
C MET A 166 -5.95 -9.68 -5.22
N ALA A 167 -5.82 -10.23 -4.02
CA ALA A 167 -5.23 -11.56 -3.81
C ALA A 167 -6.03 -12.67 -4.53
N GLU A 168 -7.36 -12.64 -4.46
CA GLU A 168 -8.23 -13.57 -5.22
C GLU A 168 -8.01 -13.43 -6.74
N SER A 169 -7.92 -12.19 -7.23
CA SER A 169 -7.67 -11.93 -8.65
C SER A 169 -6.31 -12.46 -9.11
N VAL A 170 -5.26 -12.35 -8.28
CA VAL A 170 -3.92 -12.86 -8.59
C VAL A 170 -3.90 -14.39 -8.53
N ALA A 171 -4.59 -14.99 -7.55
CA ALA A 171 -4.70 -16.45 -7.44
C ALA A 171 -5.56 -17.06 -8.56
N GLY A 172 -6.47 -16.29 -9.14
CA GLY A 172 -7.50 -16.80 -10.06
C GLY A 172 -8.55 -17.66 -9.34
N GLU A 173 -8.66 -17.52 -8.01
CA GLU A 173 -9.49 -18.34 -7.13
C GLU A 173 -10.19 -17.44 -6.10
N LYS A 174 -11.50 -17.63 -5.97
CA LYS A 174 -12.29 -16.96 -4.93
C LYS A 174 -12.15 -17.69 -3.59
N SER A 175 -12.33 -16.95 -2.51
CA SER A 175 -12.25 -17.47 -1.14
C SER A 175 -10.89 -18.12 -0.84
N CYS A 176 -9.82 -17.61 -1.45
CA CYS A 176 -8.49 -18.18 -1.30
C CYS A 176 -7.89 -17.87 0.09
N VAL A 177 -7.08 -18.79 0.60
CA VAL A 177 -6.30 -18.55 1.81
C VAL A 177 -5.10 -17.70 1.45
N VAL A 178 -4.93 -16.55 2.11
CA VAL A 178 -3.85 -15.60 1.82
C VAL A 178 -2.81 -15.64 2.93
N ALA A 179 -1.55 -15.86 2.55
CA ALA A 179 -0.41 -15.70 3.45
C ALA A 179 0.38 -14.45 3.07
N ILE A 180 0.45 -13.48 3.99
CA ILE A 180 1.30 -12.30 3.89
C ILE A 180 2.63 -12.63 4.56
N VAL A 181 3.67 -12.86 3.78
CA VAL A 181 5.00 -13.23 4.28
C VAL A 181 5.87 -11.98 4.39
N VAL A 182 6.35 -11.68 5.59
CA VAL A 182 7.24 -10.53 5.86
C VAL A 182 8.60 -11.05 6.29
N SER A 183 9.63 -10.79 5.48
CA SER A 183 11.01 -11.19 5.80
C SER A 183 11.60 -10.37 6.95
N ASP A 184 12.74 -10.83 7.47
CA ASP A 184 13.46 -10.10 8.53
C ASP A 184 14.02 -8.76 8.02
N GLU A 185 14.43 -8.67 6.75
CA GLU A 185 14.83 -7.42 6.11
C GLU A 185 13.65 -6.44 5.98
N ALA A 186 12.43 -6.97 5.85
CA ALA A 186 11.19 -6.22 5.73
C ALA A 186 10.47 -6.02 7.08
N ARG A 187 11.16 -6.25 8.21
CA ARG A 187 10.57 -6.26 9.57
C ARG A 187 9.76 -5.02 9.94
N ASP A 188 10.08 -3.87 9.35
CA ASP A 188 9.39 -2.61 9.63
C ASP A 188 7.93 -2.63 9.14
N TYR A 189 7.61 -3.48 8.16
CA TYR A 189 6.24 -3.68 7.67
C TYR A 189 5.44 -4.70 8.50
N TRP A 190 6.07 -5.40 9.46
CA TRP A 190 5.40 -6.45 10.23
C TRP A 190 4.15 -5.95 10.95
N GLY A 191 4.24 -4.77 11.58
CA GLY A 191 3.12 -4.19 12.32
C GLY A 191 1.89 -4.01 11.44
N GLU A 192 2.06 -3.36 10.28
CA GLU A 192 0.94 -3.08 9.38
C GLU A 192 0.39 -4.33 8.69
N MET A 193 1.24 -5.28 8.32
CA MET A 193 0.79 -6.53 7.69
C MET A 193 0.05 -7.43 8.68
N SER A 194 0.51 -7.47 9.94
CA SER A 194 -0.16 -8.21 11.01
C SER A 194 -1.51 -7.59 11.37
N ASP A 195 -1.59 -6.26 11.44
CA ASP A 195 -2.86 -5.56 11.72
C ASP A 195 -3.85 -5.73 10.56
N LEU A 196 -3.39 -5.63 9.31
CA LEU A 196 -4.20 -5.91 8.13
C LEU A 196 -4.79 -7.33 8.14
N ALA A 197 -3.96 -8.35 8.43
CA ALA A 197 -4.43 -9.72 8.57
C ALA A 197 -5.45 -9.86 9.71
N HIS A 198 -5.22 -9.18 10.84
CA HIS A 198 -6.17 -9.17 11.96
C HIS A 198 -7.53 -8.56 11.57
N GLN A 199 -7.53 -7.41 10.89
CA GLN A 199 -8.74 -6.76 10.39
C GLN A 199 -9.52 -7.67 9.42
N LEU A 200 -8.81 -8.34 8.50
CA LEU A 200 -9.41 -9.25 7.52
C LEU A 200 -9.99 -10.51 8.18
N ASN A 201 -9.30 -11.09 9.16
CA ASN A 201 -9.84 -12.22 9.92
C ASN A 201 -11.10 -11.83 10.72
N GLY A 202 -11.14 -10.61 11.27
CA GLY A 202 -12.33 -10.08 11.93
C GLY A 202 -13.56 -9.98 11.01
N ARG A 203 -13.34 -9.97 9.69
CA ARG A 203 -14.36 -9.99 8.63
C ARG A 203 -14.59 -11.38 8.05
N ASN A 204 -14.02 -12.43 8.65
CA ASN A 204 -14.05 -13.83 8.21
C ASN A 204 -13.30 -14.14 6.90
N PHE A 205 -12.32 -13.31 6.51
CA PHE A 205 -11.39 -13.65 5.42
C PHE A 205 -10.20 -14.46 5.95
N PRO A 206 -9.81 -15.58 5.32
CA PRO A 206 -8.73 -16.45 5.79
C PRO A 206 -7.34 -15.88 5.43
N VAL A 207 -6.88 -14.88 6.18
CA VAL A 207 -5.63 -14.15 5.91
C VAL A 207 -4.65 -14.25 7.08
N PHE A 208 -3.40 -14.62 6.81
CA PHE A 208 -2.39 -14.85 7.85
C PHE A 208 -1.12 -14.04 7.57
N ALA A 209 -0.62 -13.31 8.55
CA ALA A 209 0.71 -12.69 8.49
C ALA A 209 1.76 -13.66 9.09
N LEU A 210 2.79 -13.99 8.31
CA LEU A 210 3.80 -14.99 8.64
C LEU A 210 5.22 -14.42 8.47
N ARG A 211 6.17 -14.99 9.20
CA ARG A 211 7.60 -14.76 8.99
C ARG A 211 8.23 -15.98 8.31
N PRO A 212 9.22 -15.82 7.42
CA PRO A 212 10.05 -16.93 6.97
C PRO A 212 10.67 -17.64 8.18
N GLN A 213 10.76 -18.97 8.10
CA GLN A 213 11.48 -19.80 9.09
C GLN A 213 12.96 -19.90 8.73
#